data_AF-A0A3C0HMV5-F1
#
_entry.id   AF-A0A3C0HMV5-F1
#
_cell.length_a   1.000
_cell.length_b   1.000
_cell.length_c   1.000
_cell.angle_alpha   90.00
_cell.angle_beta   90.00
_cell.angle_gamma   90.00
#
_symmetry.space_group_name_H-M   'P 1'
#
loop_
_entity.id
_entity.type
_entity.pdbx_description
1 polymer ?
#
loop_
_entity_poly.entity_id
_entity_poly.type
_entity_poly.pdbx_seq_one_letter_code
_entity_poly.pdbx_strand_id
1 'polypeptide(L)' 'MGAAYLRYSFTKGTVKEVDELLRRVPLEPGARILDVGCGPGRHAHELGRRGFVVHGVDISQT' A
#
# COMPACT_ATOMS: atom_id res chain seq x y z
N MET A 1 -8.98 9.76 -17.02
CA MET A 1 -8.70 10.31 -15.67
C MET A 1 -7.45 9.63 -15.12
N GLY A 2 -6.19 9.98 -15.36
CA GLY A 2 -5.49 11.12 -15.95
C GLY A 2 -4.16 11.19 -15.19
N ALA A 3 -3.02 11.02 -15.85
CA ALA A 3 -1.67 10.79 -15.25
C ALA A 3 -1.22 11.76 -14.13
N ALA A 4 -1.92 12.90 -13.97
CA ALA A 4 -1.76 13.82 -12.85
C ALA A 4 -2.24 13.25 -11.50
N TYR A 5 -3.32 12.46 -11.44
CA TYR A 5 -3.79 11.81 -10.21
C TYR A 5 -2.75 10.85 -9.64
N LEU A 6 -2.12 10.12 -10.55
CA LEU A 6 -1.02 9.19 -10.28
C LEU A 6 0.19 9.97 -9.72
N ARG A 7 0.72 10.99 -10.42
CA ARG A 7 1.94 11.72 -9.98
C ARG A 7 1.90 12.30 -8.57
N TYR A 8 0.75 12.77 -8.09
CA TYR A 8 0.66 13.40 -6.76
C TYR A 8 0.47 12.39 -5.62
N SER A 9 -0.18 11.26 -5.86
CA SER A 9 -0.57 10.32 -4.79
C SER A 9 0.56 9.37 -4.35
N PHE A 10 1.58 9.14 -5.19
CA PHE A 10 2.67 8.21 -4.85
C PHE A 10 3.78 8.77 -3.97
N THR A 11 3.99 10.08 -3.97
CA THR A 11 5.28 10.65 -3.52
C THR A 11 5.28 11.16 -2.09
N LYS A 12 4.13 11.20 -1.41
CA LYS A 12 4.01 11.80 -0.07
C LYS A 12 3.37 10.83 0.91
N GLY A 13 4.04 10.59 2.05
CA GLY A 13 3.43 10.00 3.25
C GLY A 13 3.44 8.47 3.41
N THR A 14 3.68 7.70 2.35
CA THR A 14 3.54 6.21 2.38
C THR A 14 4.26 5.53 3.55
N VAL A 15 5.54 5.86 3.80
CA VAL A 15 6.32 5.26 4.90
C VAL A 15 5.67 5.52 6.26
N LYS A 16 5.35 6.79 6.55
CA LYS A 16 4.74 7.21 7.81
C LYS A 16 3.37 6.56 8.03
N GLU A 17 2.59 6.43 6.96
CA GLU A 17 1.27 5.79 7.03
C GLU A 17 1.39 4.28 7.29
N VAL A 18 2.34 3.59 6.64
CA VAL A 18 2.62 2.19 6.92
C VAL A 18 3.14 1.99 8.34
N ASP A 19 4.00 2.89 8.84
CA ASP A 19 4.47 2.87 10.23
C ASP A 19 3.30 2.99 11.23
N GLU A 20 2.36 3.89 10.97
CA GLU A 20 1.16 4.06 11.80
C GLU A 20 0.28 2.82 11.80
N LEU A 21 0.07 2.21 10.63
CA LEU A 21 -0.73 1.00 10.49
C LEU A 21 -0.12 -0.16 11.28
N LEU A 22 1.18 -0.42 11.09
CA LEU A 22 1.88 -1.53 11.76
C LEU A 22 2.04 -1.31 13.27
N ARG A 23 2.03 -0.06 13.75
CA ARG A 23 2.01 0.22 15.18
C ARG A 23 0.66 -0.13 15.82
N ARG A 24 -0.44 0.11 15.10
CA ARG A 24 -1.81 -0.17 15.59
C ARG A 24 -2.19 -1.63 15.46
N VAL A 25 -1.62 -2.29 14.45
CA VAL A 25 -1.86 -3.71 14.16
C VAL A 25 -0.50 -4.40 14.14
N PRO A 26 -0.03 -4.91 15.29
CA PRO A 26 1.22 -5.65 15.35
C PRO A 26 1.04 -6.95 14.55
N LEU A 27 1.76 -7.05 13.43
CA LEU A 27 1.79 -8.21 12.56
C LEU A 27 3.19 -8.80 12.55
N GLU A 28 3.27 -10.12 12.55
CA GLU A 28 4.54 -10.82 12.39
C GLU A 28 5.03 -10.75 10.93
N PRO A 29 6.35 -10.72 10.70
CA PRO A 29 6.92 -10.85 9.35
C PRO A 29 6.36 -12.08 8.63
N GLY A 30 6.07 -11.95 7.33
CA GLY A 30 5.43 -13.00 6.54
C GLY A 30 3.91 -13.06 6.65
N ALA A 31 3.28 -12.22 7.49
CA ALA A 31 1.82 -12.08 7.51
C ALA A 31 1.26 -11.68 6.14
N ARG A 32 0.05 -12.17 5.85
CA ARG A 32 -0.67 -11.89 4.60
C ARG A 32 -1.56 -10.67 4.76
N ILE A 33 -1.46 -9.72 3.84
CA ILE A 33 -2.23 -8.47 3.85
C ILE A 33 -3.02 -8.35 2.53
N LEU A 34 -4.28 -7.92 2.64
CA LEU A 34 -5.11 -7.54 1.49
C LEU A 34 -5.21 -6.02 1.44
N ASP A 35 -4.75 -5.41 0.35
CA ASP A 35 -4.85 -3.97 0.07
C ASP A 35 -6.02 -3.72 -0.90
N VAL A 36 -7.16 -3.26 -0.38
CA VAL A 36 -8.41 -3.05 -1.14
C VAL A 36 -8.52 -1.62 -1.59
N GLY A 37 -8.70 -1.41 -2.89
CA GLY A 37 -8.58 -0.08 -3.48
C GLY A 37 -7.11 0.35 -3.53
N CYS A 38 -6.21 -0.60 -3.83
CA CYS A 38 -4.77 -0.35 -3.80
C CYS A 38 -4.35 0.73 -4.79
N GLY A 39 -5.20 1.06 -5.76
CA GLY A 39 -4.92 1.90 -6.89
C GLY A 39 -3.60 1.46 -7.50
N PRO A 40 -2.61 2.33 -7.55
CA PRO A 40 -1.33 1.96 -8.13
C PRO A 40 -0.33 1.30 -7.16
N GLY A 41 -0.77 0.93 -5.95
CA GLY A 41 -0.05 0.00 -5.08
C GLY A 41 1.01 0.62 -4.14
N ARG A 42 0.89 1.90 -3.78
CA ARG A 42 1.92 2.57 -2.95
C ARG A 42 2.14 1.89 -1.60
N HIS A 43 1.05 1.50 -0.92
CA HIS A 43 1.13 0.81 0.38
C HIS A 43 1.52 -0.65 0.20
N ALA A 44 0.92 -1.35 -0.76
CA ALA A 44 1.29 -2.72 -1.07
C ALA A 44 2.80 -2.90 -1.34
N HIS A 45 3.42 -1.98 -2.07
CA HIS A 45 4.85 -2.02 -2.34
C HIS A 45 5.69 -1.80 -1.07
N GLU A 46 5.36 -0.79 -0.25
CA GLU A 46 6.08 -0.50 0.99
C GLU A 46 5.93 -1.64 2.02
N LEU A 47 4.74 -2.22 2.15
CA LEU A 47 4.50 -3.38 3.00
C LEU A 47 5.27 -4.62 2.50
N GLY A 48 5.31 -4.85 1.19
CA GLY A 48 6.13 -5.92 0.59
C GLY A 48 7.62 -5.76 0.90
N ARG A 49 8.16 -4.53 0.82
CA ARG A 49 9.56 -4.23 1.19
C ARG A 49 9.88 -4.54 2.65
N ARG A 50 8.88 -4.56 3.53
CA ARG A 50 9.00 -4.89 4.96
C ARG A 50 8.80 -6.38 5.26
N GLY A 51 8.65 -7.23 4.24
CA GLY A 51 8.55 -8.67 4.39
C GLY A 51 7.12 -9.20 4.57
N PHE A 52 6.10 -8.40 4.27
CA PHE A 52 4.71 -8.86 4.26
C PHE A 52 4.34 -9.45 2.90
N VAL A 53 3.42 -10.42 2.90
CA VAL A 53 2.86 -11.01 1.68
C VAL A 53 1.60 -10.23 1.33
N VAL A 54 1.68 -9.32 0.37
CA VAL A 54 0.57 -8.41 0.05
C VAL A 54 -0.15 -8.82 -1.22
N HIS A 55 -1.48 -8.85 -1.17
CA HIS A 55 -2.36 -8.98 -2.32
C HIS A 55 -3.12 -7.67 -2.52
N GLY A 56 -2.96 -7.00 -3.66
CA GLY A 56 -3.68 -5.77 -3.99
C GLY A 56 -4.86 -6.05 -4.90
N VAL A 57 -6.01 -5.45 -4.62
CA VAL A 57 -7.19 -5.46 -5.49
C VAL A 57 -7.68 -4.05 -5.74
N ASP A 58 -8.02 -3.74 -6.98
CA ASP A 58 -8.59 -2.45 -7.35
C ASP A 58 -9.64 -2.64 -8.45
N ILE A 59 -10.72 -1.86 -8.39
CA ILE A 59 -11.83 -1.93 -9.36
C ILE A 59 -11.58 -1.03 -10.58
N SER A 60 -10.59 -0.14 -10.51
CA SER A 60 -10.23 0.72 -11.63
C SER A 60 -9.59 -0.13 -12.72
N GLN A 61 -10.32 -0.28 -13.82
CA GLN A 61 -9.77 -0.73 -15.09
C GLN A 61 -9.03 0.47 -15.65
N THR A 62 -7.69 0.42 -15.64
CA THR A 62 -6.92 1.41 -16.41
C THR A 62 -6.95 1.04 -17.87
#